data_AF-W2ZDI6-F1
#
_entry.id   AF-W2ZDI6-F1
#
_cell.length_a   1.000
_cell.length_b   1.000
_cell.length_c   1.000
_cell.angle_alpha   90.00
_cell.angle_beta   90.00
_cell.angle_gamma   90.00
#
_symmetry.space_group_name_H-M   'P 1'
#
loop_
_entity.id
_entity.type
_entity.pdbx_description
1 polymer ?
#
loop_
_entity_poly.entity_id
_entity_poly.type
_entity_poly.pdbx_seq_one_letter_code
_entity_poly.pdbx_strand_id
1 'polypeptide(L)'
;MLLKGINRLDQPVRHKAPVSLNLLKRQAICLFPLRAGDVILVDYHGSATAHARGATSVHIRLRGSKTNQRGEPTLRMLNRSGHGFLCPGFGALCLFKARHPLPADIPIVVFVSAHSHPDCVSSSAISKVIRQAPVELGDDPADFSPHSLRAGGASHM
;
A
#
# COMPACT_ATOMS: atom_id res chain seq x y z
N MET A 1 -13.69 0.49 -13.83
CA MET A 1 -13.24 -0.04 -15.14
C MET A 1 -11.96 -0.84 -14.90
N LEU A 2 -12.10 -2.15 -14.68
CA LEU A 2 -10.95 -3.07 -14.56
C LEU A 2 -10.47 -3.34 -16.00
N LEU A 3 -9.30 -2.84 -16.34
CA LEU A 3 -8.71 -3.02 -17.67
C LEU A 3 -8.33 -4.49 -17.85
N LYS A 4 -9.16 -5.23 -18.60
CA LYS A 4 -8.86 -6.57 -19.11
C LYS A 4 -7.77 -6.45 -20.19
N GLY A 5 -6.67 -7.20 -20.08
CA GLY A 5 -5.74 -7.39 -21.21
C GLY A 5 -4.42 -6.61 -21.23
N ILE A 6 -3.87 -6.18 -20.09
CA ILE A 6 -2.45 -5.76 -20.08
C ILE A 6 -1.57 -7.02 -20.07
N ASN A 7 -1.27 -7.56 -21.25
CA ASN A 7 -0.20 -8.52 -21.41
C ASN A 7 1.14 -7.83 -21.08
N ARG A 8 2.02 -8.54 -20.36
CA ARG A 8 3.39 -8.06 -20.09
C ARG A 8 4.08 -7.74 -21.41
N LEU A 9 4.43 -6.47 -21.63
CA LEU A 9 5.21 -6.03 -22.78
C LEU A 9 6.70 -6.42 -22.68
N ASP A 10 7.18 -6.75 -21.47
CA ASP A 10 8.59 -7.08 -21.22
C ASP A 10 8.78 -8.51 -20.69
N GLN A 11 9.83 -9.18 -21.17
CA GLN A 11 10.31 -10.43 -20.58
C GLN A 11 10.71 -10.19 -19.10
N PRO A 12 10.40 -11.11 -18.18
CA PRO A 12 10.83 -10.98 -16.80
C PRO A 12 12.36 -10.97 -16.73
N VAL A 13 12.93 -9.87 -16.25
CA VAL A 13 14.37 -9.76 -15.95
C VAL A 13 14.74 -10.91 -15.02
N ARG A 14 15.52 -11.86 -15.53
CA ARG A 14 15.94 -13.09 -14.82
C ARG A 14 17.03 -12.88 -13.76
N HIS A 15 17.47 -11.65 -13.57
CA HIS A 15 18.46 -11.33 -12.54
C HIS A 15 17.80 -10.53 -11.41
N LYS A 16 17.41 -11.22 -10.34
CA LYS A 16 17.50 -10.58 -9.01
C LYS A 16 18.98 -10.28 -8.83
N ALA A 17 19.35 -9.00 -8.67
CA ALA A 17 20.71 -8.62 -8.31
C ALA A 17 21.18 -9.53 -7.16
N PRO A 18 22.34 -10.20 -7.28
CA PRO A 18 22.85 -11.02 -6.20
C PRO A 18 23.19 -10.09 -5.05
N VAL A 19 22.28 -9.99 -4.08
CA VAL A 19 22.61 -9.34 -2.81
C VAL A 19 23.51 -10.35 -2.11
N SER A 20 24.82 -10.14 -2.22
CA SER A 20 25.80 -10.95 -1.51
C SER A 20 25.46 -10.97 -0.02
N LEU A 21 25.32 -12.17 0.55
CA LEU A 21 25.13 -12.38 2.00
C LEU A 21 26.23 -11.70 2.83
N ASN A 22 27.41 -11.47 2.23
CA ASN A 22 28.52 -10.75 2.87
C ASN A 22 28.31 -9.22 2.90
N LEU A 23 27.52 -8.66 1.97
CA LEU A 23 27.11 -7.24 2.00
C LEU A 23 26.03 -6.99 3.07
N LEU A 24 25.11 -7.95 3.25
CA LEU A 24 24.09 -7.97 4.30
C LEU A 24 24.69 -7.94 5.72
N LYS A 25 25.88 -8.51 5.92
CA LYS A 25 26.56 -8.52 7.23
C LYS A 25 27.27 -7.19 7.58
N ARG A 26 27.50 -6.30 6.61
CA ARG A 26 28.23 -5.03 6.81
C ARG A 26 27.36 -3.78 6.70
N GLN A 27 26.17 -3.87 6.10
CA GLN A 27 25.19 -2.79 6.02
C GLN A 27 23.90 -3.24 6.69
N ALA A 28 23.56 -2.65 7.84
CA ALA A 28 22.22 -2.75 8.38
C ALA A 28 21.24 -2.20 7.33
N ILE A 29 20.41 -3.07 6.76
CA ILE A 29 19.36 -2.67 5.84
C ILE A 29 18.30 -1.97 6.69
N CYS A 30 18.09 -0.69 6.47
CA CYS A 30 17.01 0.07 7.08
C CYS A 30 15.68 -0.33 6.44
N LEU A 31 14.73 -0.68 7.31
CA LEU A 31 13.35 -0.92 6.92
C LEU A 31 12.60 0.41 6.88
N PHE A 32 11.84 0.63 5.82
CA PHE A 32 11.08 1.86 5.61
C PHE A 32 9.59 1.53 5.48
N PRO A 33 8.91 1.14 6.58
CA PRO A 33 7.47 0.93 6.55
C PRO A 33 6.76 2.25 6.23
N LEU A 34 5.67 2.18 5.47
CA LEU A 34 4.83 3.35 5.23
C LEU A 34 4.02 3.61 6.51
N ARG A 35 4.37 4.67 7.24
CA ARG A 35 3.70 5.03 8.48
C ARG A 35 2.40 5.78 8.21
N ALA A 36 1.48 5.78 9.18
CA ALA A 36 0.26 6.57 9.05
C ALA A 36 0.56 8.07 8.90
N GLY A 37 1.56 8.59 9.62
CA GLY A 37 2.02 9.98 9.50
C GLY A 37 2.75 10.31 8.19
N ASP A 38 3.02 9.32 7.33
CA ASP A 38 3.57 9.55 6.00
C ASP A 38 2.47 9.75 4.94
N VAL A 39 1.19 9.61 5.31
CA VAL A 39 0.04 9.76 4.41
C VAL A 39 -0.85 10.89 4.88
N ILE A 40 -1.26 11.77 3.97
CA ILE A 40 -2.24 12.81 4.24
C ILE A 40 -3.27 12.85 3.12
N LEU A 41 -4.52 13.19 3.45
CA LEU A 41 -5.49 13.62 2.46
C LEU A 41 -5.43 15.14 2.38
N VAL A 42 -5.49 15.67 1.16
CA VAL A 42 -5.39 17.09 0.88
C VAL A 42 -6.67 17.53 0.20
N ASP A 43 -7.22 18.68 0.59
CA ASP A 43 -8.40 19.28 -0.02
C ASP A 43 -8.05 20.23 -1.18
N TYR A 44 -9.07 20.87 -1.74
CA TYR A 44 -8.90 21.79 -2.87
C TYR A 44 -8.10 23.05 -2.54
N HIS A 45 -7.99 23.43 -1.26
CA HIS A 45 -7.17 24.54 -0.81
C HIS A 45 -5.71 24.12 -0.58
N GLY A 46 -5.36 22.85 -0.78
CA GLY A 46 -4.04 22.33 -0.43
C GLY A 46 -3.88 22.04 1.06
N SER A 47 -4.97 22.06 1.85
CA SER A 47 -4.96 21.84 3.29
C SER A 47 -5.20 20.37 3.63
N ALA A 48 -4.59 19.89 4.72
CA ALA A 48 -4.83 18.55 5.22
C ALA A 48 -6.28 18.39 5.67
N THR A 49 -6.93 17.27 5.31
CA THR A 49 -8.34 17.02 5.64
C THR A 49 -8.58 15.59 6.12
N ALA A 50 -9.59 15.41 6.97
CA ALA A 50 -10.08 14.10 7.39
C ALA A 50 -11.35 13.68 6.61
N HIS A 51 -11.85 14.53 5.70
CA HIS A 51 -13.11 14.31 4.99
C HIS A 51 -12.87 13.81 3.56
N ALA A 52 -13.20 12.54 3.29
CA ALA A 52 -13.05 11.98 1.93
C ALA A 52 -13.84 12.74 0.85
N ARG A 53 -14.97 13.36 1.20
CA ARG A 53 -15.73 14.20 0.25
C ARG A 53 -15.01 15.49 -0.12
N GLY A 54 -14.23 16.07 0.79
CA GLY A 54 -13.45 17.29 0.56
C GLY A 54 -12.06 17.02 0.00
N ALA A 55 -11.53 15.80 0.18
CA ALA A 55 -10.24 15.40 -0.35
C ALA A 55 -10.21 15.42 -1.88
N THR A 56 -9.21 16.10 -2.44
CA THR A 56 -8.89 16.16 -3.87
C THR A 56 -7.70 15.28 -4.23
N SER A 57 -6.79 15.05 -3.28
CA SER A 57 -5.66 14.14 -3.47
C SER A 57 -5.24 13.45 -2.16
N VAL A 58 -4.45 12.38 -2.31
CA VAL A 58 -3.73 11.72 -1.21
C VAL A 58 -2.25 11.88 -1.48
N HIS A 59 -1.50 12.39 -0.50
CA HIS A 59 -0.06 12.55 -0.59
C HIS A 59 0.61 11.51 0.30
N ILE A 60 1.63 10.85 -0.24
CA ILE A 60 2.35 9.74 0.39
C ILE A 60 3.83 10.09 0.38
N ARG A 61 4.44 10.18 1.56
CA ARG A 61 5.87 10.39 1.74
C ARG A 61 6.60 9.06 1.89
N LEU A 62 7.34 8.68 0.87
CA LEU A 62 8.22 7.52 0.89
C LEU A 62 9.58 7.93 1.45
N ARG A 63 9.80 7.68 2.74
CA ARG A 63 11.02 8.08 3.47
C ARG A 63 12.29 7.42 2.97
N GLY A 64 12.18 6.26 2.35
CA GLY A 64 13.30 5.50 1.81
C GLY A 64 12.82 4.24 1.11
N SER A 65 13.76 3.50 0.52
CA SER A 65 13.46 2.23 -0.13
C SER A 65 14.68 1.29 -0.06
N LYS A 66 14.52 0.04 -0.48
CA LYS A 66 15.65 -0.90 -0.58
C LYS A 66 16.79 -0.34 -1.45
N THR A 67 16.49 0.42 -2.49
CA THR A 67 17.48 1.02 -3.40
C THR A 67 17.85 2.45 -3.00
N ASN A 68 17.12 3.05 -2.04
CA ASN A 68 17.34 4.40 -1.54
C ASN A 68 17.44 4.39 -0.02
N GLN A 69 18.46 3.70 0.49
CA GLN A 69 18.65 3.48 1.93
C GLN A 69 19.17 4.73 2.67
N ARG A 70 19.72 5.72 1.93
CA ARG A 70 20.35 6.92 2.48
C ARG A 70 20.08 8.21 1.68
N GLY A 71 19.23 8.16 0.66
CA GLY A 71 18.93 9.34 -0.15
C GLY A 71 17.59 9.97 0.22
N GLU A 72 17.24 11.01 -0.54
CA GLU A 72 16.11 11.88 -0.22
C GLU A 72 14.75 11.16 -0.27
N PRO A 73 13.82 11.49 0.64
CA PRO A 73 12.44 11.04 0.57
C PRO A 73 11.78 11.41 -0.76
N THR A 74 10.90 10.55 -1.25
CA THR A 74 10.10 10.83 -2.45
C THR A 74 8.63 11.03 -2.09
N LEU A 75 7.98 12.00 -2.72
CA LEU A 75 6.54 12.22 -2.59
C LEU A 75 5.79 11.55 -3.75
N ARG A 76 4.70 10.85 -3.44
CA ARG A 76 3.72 10.38 -4.42
C ARG A 76 2.37 11.00 -4.13
N MET A 77 1.75 11.53 -5.17
CA MET A 77 0.42 12.12 -5.11
C MET A 77 -0.55 11.26 -5.93
N LEU A 78 -1.69 10.94 -5.33
CA LEU A 78 -2.78 10.23 -5.98
C LEU A 78 -4.00 11.14 -6.00
N ASN A 79 -4.39 11.61 -7.18
CA ASN A 79 -5.58 12.42 -7.34
C ASN A 79 -6.85 11.61 -7.10
N ARG A 80 -7.91 12.29 -6.66
CA ARG A 80 -9.24 11.72 -6.57
C ARG A 80 -9.67 11.16 -7.93
N SER A 81 -10.06 9.89 -7.96
CA SER A 81 -10.45 9.22 -9.21
C SER A 81 -11.92 9.40 -9.58
N GLY A 82 -12.75 9.93 -8.67
CA GLY A 82 -14.21 10.00 -8.82
C GLY A 82 -14.95 8.65 -8.62
N HIS A 83 -14.22 7.53 -8.55
CA HIS A 83 -14.82 6.20 -8.38
C HIS A 83 -15.21 5.93 -6.93
N GLY A 84 -16.45 5.48 -6.67
CA GLY A 84 -16.98 5.32 -5.31
C GLY A 84 -16.15 4.42 -4.38
N PHE A 85 -15.63 3.30 -4.90
CA PHE A 85 -14.88 2.32 -4.10
C PHE A 85 -13.37 2.29 -4.36
N LEU A 86 -12.91 2.81 -5.50
CA LEU A 86 -11.50 2.76 -5.93
C LEU A 86 -10.82 4.12 -5.83
N CYS A 87 -11.48 5.10 -5.20
CA CYS A 87 -10.89 6.41 -4.96
C CYS A 87 -9.74 6.31 -3.94
N PRO A 88 -8.53 6.80 -4.26
CA PRO A 88 -7.42 6.83 -3.33
C PRO A 88 -7.77 7.54 -2.01
N GLY A 89 -8.53 8.65 -2.07
CA GLY A 89 -9.00 9.37 -0.90
C GLY A 89 -9.95 8.54 -0.01
N PHE A 90 -10.83 7.75 -0.63
CA PHE A 90 -11.68 6.81 0.11
C PHE A 90 -10.85 5.70 0.76
N GLY A 91 -9.92 5.10 0.01
CA GLY A 91 -9.02 4.07 0.52
C GLY A 91 -8.18 4.54 1.70
N ALA A 92 -7.58 5.75 1.61
CA ALA A 92 -6.83 6.35 2.71
C ALA A 92 -7.71 6.56 3.95
N LEU A 93 -8.94 7.07 3.78
CA LEU A 93 -9.87 7.23 4.88
C LEU A 93 -10.22 5.90 5.56
N CYS A 94 -10.43 4.83 4.78
CA CYS A 94 -10.66 3.49 5.34
C CYS A 94 -9.49 3.02 6.20
N LEU A 95 -8.25 3.24 5.77
CA LEU A 95 -7.05 2.92 6.56
C LEU A 95 -7.00 3.71 7.87
N PHE A 96 -7.28 5.01 7.84
CA PHE A 96 -7.31 5.86 9.05
C PHE A 96 -8.43 5.46 10.01
N LYS A 97 -9.60 5.09 9.50
CA LYS A 97 -10.71 4.61 10.33
C LYS A 97 -10.42 3.26 10.97
N ALA A 98 -9.95 2.29 10.18
CA ALA A 98 -9.67 0.93 10.67
C ALA A 98 -8.59 0.90 11.75
N ARG A 99 -7.67 1.86 11.72
CA ARG A 99 -6.57 1.95 12.68
C ARG A 99 -6.83 2.80 13.91
N HIS A 100 -7.91 3.58 13.97
CA HIS A 100 -8.14 4.45 15.11
C HIS A 100 -8.30 3.60 16.39
N PRO A 101 -7.61 3.90 17.51
CA PRO A 101 -6.83 5.12 17.84
C PRO A 101 -5.29 4.97 17.76
N LEU A 102 -4.76 4.06 16.94
CA LEU A 102 -3.34 3.72 16.93
C LEU A 102 -2.42 4.90 16.57
N PRO A 103 -1.18 4.94 17.09
CA PRO A 103 -0.20 5.98 16.83
C PRO A 103 0.12 6.19 15.34
N ALA A 104 0.54 7.41 14.99
CA ALA A 104 0.87 7.79 13.62
C ALA A 104 2.23 7.24 13.12
N ASP A 105 3.12 6.85 14.03
CA ASP A 105 4.49 6.40 13.75
C ASP A 105 4.60 4.91 13.43
N ILE A 106 3.51 4.14 13.60
CA ILE A 106 3.43 2.74 13.19
C ILE A 106 2.89 2.57 11.75
N PRO A 107 3.07 1.40 11.11
CA PRO A 107 2.67 1.20 9.72
C PRO A 107 1.17 1.43 9.47
N ILE A 108 0.83 2.09 8.35
CA ILE A 108 -0.56 2.51 8.01
C ILE A 108 -1.52 1.34 7.73
N VAL A 109 -1.00 0.13 7.54
CA VAL A 109 -1.80 -1.08 7.29
C VAL A 109 -2.14 -1.87 8.56
N VAL A 110 -1.70 -1.40 9.74
CA VAL A 110 -2.11 -1.96 11.03
C VAL A 110 -3.51 -1.46 11.39
N PHE A 111 -4.42 -2.31 11.82
CA PHE A 111 -5.79 -1.98 12.21
C PHE A 111 -6.10 -2.51 13.61
N VAL A 112 -7.19 -2.03 14.22
CA VAL A 112 -7.69 -2.58 15.49
C VAL A 112 -8.65 -3.73 15.16
N SER A 113 -8.28 -4.95 15.55
CA SER A 113 -9.11 -6.14 15.34
C SER A 113 -10.33 -6.16 16.27
N ALA A 114 -11.26 -7.08 16.03
CA ALA A 114 -12.45 -7.28 16.87
C ALA A 114 -12.11 -7.56 18.35
N HIS A 115 -10.92 -8.12 18.62
CA HIS A 115 -10.43 -8.39 19.97
C HIS A 115 -9.71 -7.18 20.60
N SER A 116 -9.83 -5.99 20.01
CA SER A 116 -9.14 -4.76 20.44
C SER A 116 -7.60 -4.84 20.42
N HIS A 117 -7.04 -5.76 19.64
CA HIS A 117 -5.59 -5.87 19.45
C HIS A 117 -5.16 -5.33 18.09
N PRO A 118 -4.00 -4.67 18.00
CA PRO A 118 -3.40 -4.29 16.71
C PRO A 118 -3.11 -5.55 15.88
N ASP A 119 -3.62 -5.57 14.66
CA ASP A 119 -3.35 -6.61 13.67
C ASP A 119 -2.99 -5.95 12.33
N CYS A 120 -2.44 -6.69 11.37
CA CYS A 120 -1.95 -6.16 10.10
C CYS A 120 -2.53 -6.91 8.91
N VAL A 121 -2.82 -6.17 7.84
CA VAL A 121 -3.29 -6.80 6.60
C VAL A 121 -2.15 -7.60 5.96
N SER A 122 -2.31 -8.93 5.95
CA SER A 122 -1.33 -9.84 5.36
C SER A 122 -1.51 -10.00 3.84
N SER A 123 -0.41 -10.35 3.15
CA SER A 123 -0.45 -10.66 1.71
C SER A 123 -1.42 -11.80 1.38
N SER A 124 -1.46 -12.82 2.25
CA SER A 124 -2.33 -13.99 2.08
C SER A 124 -3.80 -13.63 2.25
N ALA A 125 -4.13 -12.76 3.21
CA ALA A 125 -5.49 -12.26 3.39
C ALA A 125 -5.96 -11.49 2.15
N ILE A 126 -5.14 -10.57 1.63
CA ILE A 126 -5.45 -9.82 0.40
C ILE A 126 -5.62 -10.77 -0.79
N SER A 127 -4.69 -11.72 -0.95
CA SER A 127 -4.72 -12.68 -2.05
C SER A 127 -5.98 -13.54 -2.02
N LYS A 128 -6.40 -13.95 -0.82
CA LYS A 128 -7.64 -14.72 -0.61
C LYS A 128 -8.85 -13.89 -1.01
N VAL A 129 -8.97 -12.65 -0.54
CA VAL A 129 -10.11 -11.77 -0.85
C VAL A 129 -10.22 -11.50 -2.36
N ILE A 130 -9.09 -11.21 -3.01
CA ILE A 130 -9.08 -10.92 -4.46
C ILE A 130 -9.48 -12.13 -5.30
N ARG A 131 -9.15 -13.35 -4.86
CA ARG A 131 -9.58 -14.57 -5.54
C ARG A 131 -10.99 -15.00 -5.19
N GLN A 132 -11.51 -14.64 -4.01
CA GLN A 132 -12.85 -15.00 -3.59
C GLN A 132 -13.92 -14.13 -4.27
N ALA A 133 -13.65 -12.84 -4.47
CA ALA A 133 -14.64 -11.91 -5.05
C ALA A 133 -15.12 -12.32 -6.48
N PRO A 134 -14.26 -12.80 -7.40
CA PRO A 134 -14.70 -13.32 -8.70
C PRO A 134 -15.64 -14.52 -8.59
N VAL A 135 -15.40 -15.43 -7.64
CA VAL A 135 -16.25 -16.61 -7.43
C VAL A 135 -17.68 -16.21 -7.08
N GLU A 136 -17.84 -15.17 -6.26
CA GLU A 136 -19.15 -14.61 -5.89
C GLU A 136 -19.88 -13.95 -7.07
N LEU A 137 -19.15 -13.58 -8.13
CA LEU A 137 -19.67 -12.99 -9.36
C LEU A 137 -19.84 -14.02 -10.49
N GLY A 138 -19.48 -15.29 -10.25
CA GLY A 138 -19.53 -16.37 -11.24
C GLY A 138 -18.34 -16.41 -12.21
N ASP A 139 -17.28 -15.65 -11.93
CA ASP A 139 -16.05 -15.63 -12.71
C ASP A 139 -15.03 -16.69 -12.22
N ASP A 140 -14.10 -17.09 -13.10
CA ASP A 140 -13.00 -18.00 -12.73
C ASP A 140 -11.93 -17.25 -11.91
N PRO A 141 -11.63 -17.66 -10.67
CA PRO A 141 -10.60 -17.03 -9.84
C PRO A 141 -9.19 -17.13 -10.43
N ALA A 142 -8.91 -18.06 -11.35
CA ALA A 142 -7.62 -18.17 -12.02
C ALA A 142 -7.28 -16.95 -12.89
N ASP A 143 -8.29 -16.22 -13.36
CA ASP A 143 -8.14 -15.01 -14.16
C ASP A 143 -7.68 -13.80 -13.31
N PHE A 144 -7.71 -13.92 -11.97
CA PHE A 144 -7.45 -12.82 -11.04
C PHE A 144 -6.18 -13.08 -10.24
N SER A 145 -5.12 -12.37 -10.62
CA SER A 145 -3.82 -12.53 -10.00
C SER A 145 -3.53 -11.50 -8.90
N PRO A 146 -3.06 -11.91 -7.70
CA PRO A 146 -2.55 -11.01 -6.69
C PRO A 146 -1.08 -10.59 -6.95
N HIS A 147 -0.45 -10.99 -8.06
CA HIS A 147 1.00 -10.81 -8.28
C HIS A 147 1.49 -9.35 -8.22
N SER A 148 0.61 -8.38 -8.49
CA SER A 148 0.94 -6.95 -8.40
C SER A 148 0.95 -6.41 -6.96
N LEU A 149 0.44 -7.17 -5.99
CA LEU A 149 0.33 -6.78 -4.59
C LEU A 149 1.48 -7.39 -3.81
N ARG A 150 2.55 -6.61 -3.66
CA ARG A 150 3.69 -6.97 -2.83
C ARG A 150 3.48 -6.41 -1.44
N ALA A 151 3.03 -7.25 -0.50
CA ALA A 151 3.18 -6.94 0.93
C ALA A 151 4.59 -7.36 1.38
N GLY A 152 5.28 -6.50 2.13
CA GLY A 152 6.67 -6.72 2.53
C GLY A 152 7.17 -5.57 3.39
N GLY A 153 8.43 -5.15 3.22
CA GLY A 153 9.05 -4.14 4.10
C GLY A 153 8.44 -2.73 4.11
N ALA A 154 7.46 -2.44 3.24
CA ALA A 154 6.66 -1.22 3.30
C ALA A 154 5.38 -1.37 4.16
N SER A 155 4.97 -2.61 4.45
CA SER A 155 3.70 -2.97 5.09
C SER A 155 3.90 -3.61 6.46
N HIS A 156 5.07 -4.22 6.70
CA HIS A 156 5.46 -4.82 7.98
C HIS A 156 6.69 -4.11 8.55
N MET A 157 6.76 -4.04 9.90
CA MET A 157 8.00 -3.82 10.63
C MET A 157 8.70 -5.15 10.89
#